data_AF-A0A0F9DUU4-F1
#
_entry.id   AF-A0A0F9DUU4-F1
#
_cell.length_a   1.000
_cell.length_b   1.000
_cell.length_c   1.000
_cell.angle_alpha   90.00
_cell.angle_beta   90.00
_cell.angle_gamma   90.00
#
_symmetry.space_group_name_H-M   'P 1'
#
loop_
_entity.id
_entity.type
_entity.pdbx_description
1 polymer ?
#
loop_
_entity_poly.entity_id
_entity_poly.type
_entity_poly.pdbx_seq_one_letter_code
_entity_poly.pdbx_strand_id
1 'polypeptide(L)'
;MKSYELNLTEYSIEIDKVVVKDKKRTTEKAEEVVDIKKELADLLRIPGTYKNGVESFDGMMLGREIRACEEDSLTISEDELRVLKMVMDELISREHNPAKNLISLGGPRYEEMIIRVYGLGRD
;
A
#
# COMPACT_ATOMS: atom_id res chain seq x y z
N MET A 1 3.97 23.22 11.23
CA MET A 1 4.14 22.08 10.31
C MET A 1 2.78 21.44 10.14
N LYS A 2 2.34 21.15 8.92
CA LYS A 2 1.05 20.49 8.71
C LYS A 2 1.16 19.01 9.11
N SER A 3 0.07 18.46 9.61
CA SER A 3 -0.08 17.05 9.93
C SER A 3 -1.37 16.52 9.32
N TYR A 4 -1.40 15.24 9.02
CA TYR A 4 -2.48 14.54 8.35
C TYR A 4 -2.80 13.27 9.12
N GLU A 5 -4.08 12.92 9.19
CA GLU A 5 -4.51 11.67 9.81
C GLU A 5 -4.62 10.59 8.73
N LEU A 6 -3.67 9.65 8.74
CA LEU A 6 -3.67 8.51 7.85
C LEU A 6 -4.57 7.42 8.43
N ASN A 7 -5.65 7.07 7.73
CA ASN A 7 -6.53 5.97 8.10
C ASN A 7 -5.89 4.61 7.78
N LEU A 8 -5.74 3.79 8.82
CA LEU A 8 -5.12 2.47 8.83
C LEU A 8 -6.12 1.32 9.12
N THR A 9 -7.42 1.57 9.06
CA THR A 9 -8.45 0.52 9.24
C THR A 9 -8.36 -0.52 8.11
N GLU A 10 -8.48 -1.80 8.42
CA GLU A 10 -8.57 -2.85 7.39
C GLU A 10 -9.75 -2.60 6.42
N TYR A 11 -9.65 -3.14 5.21
CA TYR A 11 -10.75 -3.10 4.26
C TYR A 11 -10.87 -4.42 3.50
N SER A 12 -12.10 -4.77 3.13
CA SER A 12 -12.39 -5.96 2.35
C SER A 12 -12.41 -5.65 0.86
N ILE A 13 -11.91 -6.59 0.07
CA ILE A 13 -12.02 -6.59 -1.38
C ILE A 13 -12.66 -7.89 -1.85
N GLU A 14 -13.29 -7.84 -3.03
CA GLU A 14 -13.76 -9.03 -3.71
C GLU A 14 -12.70 -9.53 -4.70
N ILE A 15 -12.32 -10.80 -4.60
CA ILE A 15 -11.35 -11.44 -5.48
C ILE A 15 -11.95 -12.66 -6.19
N ASP A 16 -11.49 -12.90 -7.41
CA ASP A 16 -11.80 -14.11 -8.16
C ASP A 16 -10.87 -15.25 -7.73
N LYS A 17 -11.42 -16.27 -7.08
CA LYS A 17 -10.68 -17.47 -6.67
C LYS A 17 -10.97 -18.62 -7.62
N VAL A 18 -9.91 -19.22 -8.16
CA VAL A 18 -10.04 -20.45 -8.97
C VAL A 18 -10.21 -21.63 -8.02
N VAL A 19 -11.38 -22.27 -8.10
CA VAL A 19 -11.72 -23.48 -7.35
C VAL A 19 -11.82 -24.65 -8.33
N VAL A 20 -11.33 -25.83 -7.93
CA VAL A 20 -11.49 -27.06 -8.72
C VAL A 20 -12.64 -27.86 -8.12
N LYS A 21 -13.77 -27.92 -8.84
CA LYS A 21 -14.91 -28.78 -8.52
C LYS A 21 -15.13 -29.75 -9.67
N ASP A 22 -15.27 -31.04 -9.36
CA ASP A 22 -15.55 -32.10 -10.35
C ASP A 22 -14.57 -32.13 -11.55
N LYS A 23 -13.27 -31.94 -11.28
CA LYS A 23 -12.20 -31.85 -12.30
C LYS A 23 -12.37 -30.70 -13.30
N LYS A 24 -13.29 -29.75 -13.06
CA LYS A 24 -13.43 -28.50 -13.80
C LYS A 24 -12.93 -27.34 -12.95
N ARG A 25 -12.28 -26.36 -13.59
CA ARG A 25 -11.89 -25.10 -12.97
C ARG A 25 -13.08 -24.14 -13.06
N THR A 26 -13.58 -23.66 -11.93
CA THR A 26 -14.61 -22.64 -11.83
C THR A 26 -14.07 -21.45 -11.05
N THR A 27 -14.50 -20.24 -11.41
CA THR A 27 -14.18 -19.01 -10.68
C THR A 27 -15.29 -18.72 -9.69
N GLU A 28 -14.95 -18.52 -8.42
CA GLU A 28 -15.88 -18.12 -7.37
C GLU A 28 -15.39 -16.81 -6.75
N LYS A 29 -16.32 -15.90 -6.45
CA LYS A 29 -16.03 -14.67 -5.72
C LYS A 29 -15.73 -15.01 -4.27
N ALA A 30 -14.64 -14.48 -3.75
CA ALA A 30 -14.26 -14.57 -2.36
C ALA A 30 -13.95 -13.19 -1.81
N GLU A 31 -14.18 -12.99 -0.52
CA GLU A 31 -13.79 -11.78 0.18
C GLU A 31 -12.38 -11.96 0.74
N GLU A 32 -11.50 -10.99 0.52
CA GLU A 32 -10.17 -10.91 1.11
C GLU A 32 -10.08 -9.64 1.96
N VAL A 33 -9.64 -9.78 3.21
CA VAL A 33 -9.36 -8.63 4.08
C VAL A 33 -7.92 -8.18 3.85
N VAL A 34 -7.75 -6.90 3.57
CA VAL A 34 -6.46 -6.26 3.34
C VAL A 34 -6.02 -5.54 4.62
N ASP A 35 -4.90 -6.00 5.18
CA ASP A 35 -4.18 -5.33 6.26
C ASP A 35 -3.35 -4.18 5.67
N ILE A 36 -3.93 -2.98 5.65
CA ILE A 36 -3.30 -1.78 5.09
C ILE A 36 -2.03 -1.39 5.85
N LYS A 37 -1.93 -1.67 7.16
CA LYS A 37 -0.73 -1.37 7.95
C LYS A 37 0.44 -2.17 7.42
N LYS A 38 0.23 -3.48 7.22
CA LYS A 38 1.24 -4.36 6.65
C LYS A 38 1.60 -3.95 5.22
N GLU A 39 0.61 -3.71 4.37
CA GLU A 39 0.84 -3.32 2.97
C GLU A 39 1.68 -2.04 2.89
N LEU A 40 1.25 -0.93 3.50
CA LEU A 40 2.00 0.34 3.48
C LEU A 40 3.42 0.18 4.02
N ALA A 41 3.57 -0.56 5.12
CA ALA A 41 4.86 -0.80 5.74
C ALA A 41 5.79 -1.66 4.86
N ASP A 42 5.25 -2.59 4.09
CA ASP A 42 6.01 -3.41 3.14
C ASP A 42 6.39 -2.60 1.89
N LEU A 43 5.49 -1.76 1.36
CA LEU A 43 5.78 -0.86 0.24
C LEU A 43 6.95 0.09 0.54
N LEU A 44 6.96 0.68 1.73
CA LEU A 44 8.03 1.56 2.20
C LEU A 44 9.39 0.85 2.37
N ARG A 45 9.44 -0.49 2.29
CA ARG A 45 10.67 -1.28 2.40
C ARG A 45 11.12 -1.88 1.08
N ILE A 46 10.43 -1.61 -0.02
CA ILE A 46 10.80 -2.14 -1.33
C ILE A 46 12.17 -1.58 -1.76
N PRO A 47 13.14 -2.45 -2.09
CA PRO A 47 14.44 -2.00 -2.58
C PRO A 47 14.32 -1.24 -3.91
N GLY A 48 15.20 -0.25 -4.10
CA GLY A 48 15.28 0.50 -5.36
C GLY A 48 14.21 1.58 -5.55
N THR A 49 13.39 1.85 -4.53
CA THR A 49 12.38 2.92 -4.56
C THR A 49 12.97 4.29 -4.22
N TYR A 50 14.01 4.34 -3.39
CA TYR A 50 14.60 5.58 -2.87
C TYR A 50 15.83 6.01 -3.65
N LYS A 51 16.04 7.32 -3.81
CA LYS A 51 17.18 7.86 -4.57
C LYS A 51 18.48 7.89 -3.77
N ASN A 52 18.37 7.95 -2.44
CA ASN A 52 19.50 8.07 -1.53
C ASN A 52 19.19 7.45 -0.16
N GLY A 53 20.22 7.34 0.68
CA GLY A 53 20.11 6.73 2.00
C GLY A 53 19.24 7.49 3.01
N VAL A 54 19.09 8.82 2.86
CA VAL A 54 18.25 9.62 3.75
C VAL A 54 16.77 9.34 3.48
N GLU A 55 16.35 9.41 2.23
CA GLU A 55 14.97 9.05 1.85
C GLU A 55 14.64 7.61 2.24
N SER A 56 15.60 6.69 2.06
CA SER A 56 15.45 5.30 2.50
C SER A 56 15.30 5.18 4.01
N PHE A 57 16.05 5.96 4.80
CA PHE A 57 15.93 5.98 6.25
C PHE A 57 14.55 6.49 6.67
N ASP A 58 14.11 7.63 6.12
CA ASP A 58 12.82 8.24 6.44
C ASP A 58 11.66 7.29 6.11
N GLY A 59 11.70 6.66 4.93
CA GLY A 59 10.70 5.67 4.54
C GLY A 59 10.69 4.42 5.43
N MET A 60 11.87 3.91 5.82
CA MET A 60 11.97 2.77 6.74
C MET A 60 11.46 3.09 8.14
N MET A 61 11.70 4.32 8.63
CA MET A 61 11.20 4.80 9.91
C MET A 61 9.68 4.92 9.89
N LEU A 62 9.12 5.59 8.89
CA LEU A 62 7.66 5.67 8.72
C LEU A 62 7.02 4.29 8.62
N GLY A 63 7.60 3.38 7.84
CA GLY A 63 7.09 2.01 7.72
C GLY A 63 7.20 1.21 9.02
N ARG A 64 8.15 1.55 9.91
CA ARG A 64 8.23 0.95 11.25
C ARG A 64 7.11 1.47 12.14
N GLU A 65 6.84 2.76 12.10
CA GLU A 65 5.78 3.41 12.88
C GLU A 65 4.40 2.93 12.48
N ILE A 66 4.08 2.88 11.17
CA ILE A 66 2.82 2.34 10.65
C ILE A 66 2.58 0.91 11.16
N ARG A 67 3.60 0.05 11.10
CA ARG A 67 3.51 -1.34 11.54
C ARG A 67 3.35 -1.48 13.05
N ALA A 68 3.92 -0.55 13.81
CA ALA A 68 3.82 -0.55 15.27
C ALA A 68 2.57 0.18 15.79
N CYS A 69 1.81 0.83 14.92
CA CYS A 69 0.60 1.55 15.29
C CYS A 69 -0.51 0.57 15.70
N GLU A 70 -0.88 0.59 16.98
CA GLU A 70 -1.97 -0.22 17.51
C GLU A 70 -3.35 0.32 17.09
N GLU A 71 -3.44 1.64 16.84
CA GLU A 71 -4.67 2.33 16.48
C GLU A 71 -4.99 2.24 14.99
N ASP A 72 -6.24 2.53 14.63
CA ASP A 72 -6.71 2.54 13.23
C ASP A 72 -6.39 3.84 12.49
N SER A 73 -5.64 4.75 13.12
CA SER A 73 -5.14 5.95 12.47
C SER A 73 -3.73 6.28 12.95
N LEU A 74 -2.97 6.98 12.10
CA LEU A 74 -1.65 7.49 12.42
C LEU A 74 -1.55 8.95 11.99
N THR A 75 -1.15 9.83 12.92
CA THR A 75 -0.83 11.20 12.54
C THR A 75 0.55 11.22 11.89
N ILE A 76 0.60 11.66 10.64
CA ILE A 76 1.84 11.83 9.88
C ILE A 76 2.04 13.30 9.53
N SER A 77 3.29 13.70 9.44
CA SER A 77 3.71 15.02 9.01
C SER A 77 3.63 15.20 7.48
N GLU A 78 3.76 16.43 7.03
CA GLU A 78 3.87 16.76 5.60
C GLU A 78 5.07 16.11 4.91
N ASP A 79 6.20 15.98 5.60
CA ASP A 79 7.38 15.30 5.05
C ASP A 79 7.17 13.79 4.94
N GLU A 80 6.56 13.15 5.95
CA GLU A 80 6.20 11.73 5.90
C GLU A 80 5.17 11.44 4.81
N LEU A 81 4.16 12.30 4.66
CA LEU A 81 3.19 12.18 3.57
C LEU A 81 3.88 12.30 2.20
N ARG A 82 4.86 13.20 2.06
CA ARG A 82 5.64 13.36 0.83
C ARG A 82 6.48 12.11 0.53
N VAL A 83 7.12 11.51 1.52
CA VAL A 83 7.86 10.25 1.37
C VAL A 83 6.93 9.12 0.94
N LEU A 84 5.77 8.99 1.60
CA LEU A 84 4.79 7.96 1.28
C LEU A 84 4.25 8.08 -0.15
N LYS A 85 3.85 9.29 -0.55
CA LYS A 85 3.37 9.55 -1.92
C LYS A 85 4.46 9.29 -2.96
N MET A 86 5.70 9.66 -2.70
CA MET A 86 6.82 9.39 -3.61
C MET A 86 7.04 7.89 -3.82
N VAL A 87 6.97 7.09 -2.76
CA VAL A 87 7.06 5.61 -2.85
C VAL A 87 5.89 5.05 -3.65
N MET A 88 4.67 5.53 -3.40
CA MET A 88 3.49 5.08 -4.15
C MET A 88 3.54 5.50 -5.62
N ASP A 89 3.96 6.72 -5.94
CA ASP A 89 4.11 7.21 -7.32
C ASP A 89 5.07 6.32 -8.11
N GLU A 90 6.24 6.00 -7.53
CA GLU A 90 7.21 5.09 -8.13
C GLU A 90 6.57 3.73 -8.43
N LEU A 91 5.85 3.14 -7.46
CA LEU A 91 5.22 1.82 -7.60
C LEU A 91 4.02 1.80 -8.56
N ILE A 92 3.24 2.88 -8.62
CA ILE A 92 2.15 3.08 -9.59
C ILE A 92 2.73 3.19 -11.00
N SER A 93 3.85 3.88 -11.17
CA SER A 93 4.48 4.10 -12.47
C SER A 93 5.19 2.88 -13.06
N ARG A 94 5.46 1.84 -12.25
CA ARG A 94 6.13 0.62 -12.72
C ARG A 94 5.29 -0.08 -13.77
N GLU A 95 5.93 -0.46 -14.88
CA GLU A 95 5.31 -1.38 -15.82
C GLU A 95 4.98 -2.70 -15.12
N HIS A 96 3.75 -3.15 -15.26
CA HIS A 96 3.32 -4.44 -14.76
C HIS A 96 4.14 -5.54 -15.44
N ASN A 97 5.04 -6.19 -14.69
CA ASN A 97 5.90 -7.24 -15.21
C ASN A 97 5.97 -8.43 -14.23
N PRO A 98 5.02 -9.37 -14.33
CA PRO A 98 4.96 -10.56 -13.49
C PRO A 98 6.22 -11.43 -13.59
N ALA A 99 6.87 -11.48 -14.75
CA ALA A 99 8.08 -12.28 -14.96
C ALA A 99 9.29 -11.79 -14.14
N LYS A 100 9.25 -10.53 -13.69
CA LYS A 100 10.27 -9.93 -12.82
C LYS A 100 9.77 -9.67 -11.39
N ASN A 101 8.59 -10.21 -11.03
CA ASN A 101 7.89 -9.89 -9.78
C ASN A 101 7.67 -8.38 -9.55
N LEU A 102 7.54 -7.60 -10.64
CA LEU A 102 7.20 -6.19 -10.57
C LEU A 102 5.68 -6.06 -10.67
N ILE A 103 5.03 -5.97 -9.51
CA ILE A 103 3.60 -5.70 -9.43
C ILE A 103 3.45 -4.18 -9.37
N SER A 104 2.84 -3.62 -10.43
CA SER A 104 2.36 -2.24 -10.45
C SER A 104 1.30 -2.04 -9.37
N LEU A 105 1.38 -0.93 -8.65
CA LEU A 105 0.40 -0.58 -7.62
C LEU A 105 -0.91 -0.12 -8.30
N GLY A 106 -1.97 -0.92 -8.18
CA GLY A 106 -3.29 -0.60 -8.74
C GLY A 106 -4.29 -1.75 -8.68
N GLY A 107 -5.50 -1.51 -9.17
CA GLY A 107 -6.61 -2.48 -9.12
C GLY A 107 -7.29 -2.57 -7.75
N PRO A 108 -8.30 -3.45 -7.60
CA PRO A 108 -9.18 -3.46 -6.43
C PRO A 108 -8.46 -3.61 -5.10
N ARG A 109 -7.34 -4.36 -5.08
CA ARG A 109 -6.53 -4.56 -3.87
C ARG A 109 -6.01 -3.25 -3.28
N TYR A 110 -5.57 -2.32 -4.12
CA TYR A 110 -4.84 -1.13 -3.65
C TYR A 110 -5.63 0.17 -3.83
N GLU A 111 -6.82 0.12 -4.44
CA GLU A 111 -7.65 1.29 -4.72
C GLU A 111 -7.94 2.12 -3.46
N GLU A 112 -8.46 1.48 -2.41
CA GLU A 112 -8.80 2.14 -1.15
C GLU A 112 -7.56 2.77 -0.47
N MET A 113 -6.42 2.07 -0.48
CA MET A 113 -5.16 2.59 0.05
C MET A 113 -4.68 3.82 -0.74
N ILE A 114 -4.77 3.79 -2.08
CA ILE A 114 -4.44 4.94 -2.93
C ILE A 114 -5.36 6.13 -2.59
N ILE A 115 -6.67 5.91 -2.46
CA ILE A 115 -7.63 6.95 -2.10
C ILE A 115 -7.26 7.57 -0.75
N ARG A 116 -6.99 6.74 0.27
CA ARG A 116 -6.66 7.21 1.62
C ARG A 116 -5.38 8.03 1.66
N VAL A 117 -4.33 7.64 0.93
CA VAL A 117 -3.06 8.38 0.94
C VAL A 117 -3.12 9.64 0.08
N TYR A 118 -3.65 9.56 -1.15
CA TYR A 118 -3.69 10.71 -2.06
C TYR A 118 -4.81 11.69 -1.73
N GLY A 119 -5.82 11.28 -0.97
CA GLY A 119 -6.83 12.17 -0.40
C GLY A 119 -6.27 13.14 0.64
N LEU A 120 -5.16 12.80 1.31
CA LEU A 120 -4.54 13.68 2.30
C LEU A 120 -3.91 14.91 1.63
N GLY A 121 -4.22 16.10 2.15
CA GLY A 121 -3.66 17.37 1.68
C GLY A 121 -4.16 17.82 0.31
N ARG A 122 -5.39 17.43 -0.06
CA ARG A 122 -6.02 17.74 -1.34
C ARG A 122 -6.96 18.97 -1.31
N ASP A 123 -6.86 19.79 -0.25
CA ASP A 123 -7.62 21.04 -0.06
C ASP A 123 -7.26 22.14 -1.07
#